data_AF-A0A0F9G5D9-F1
#
_entry.id   AF-A0A0F9G5D9-F1
#
_cell.length_a   1.000
_cell.length_b   1.000
_cell.length_c   1.000
_cell.angle_alpha   90.00
_cell.angle_beta   90.00
_cell.angle_gamma   90.00
#
_symmetry.space_group_name_H-M   'P 1'
#
loop_
_entity.id
_entity.type
_entity.pdbx_description
1 polymer ?
#
loop_
_entity_poly.entity_id
_entity_poly.type
_entity_poly.pdbx_seq_one_letter_code
_entity_poly.pdbx_strand_id
1 'polypeptide(L)'
;MQTIDEMIAAGKGRSANTGAFSTGVVGGGAGTVLTIGEPELAIGVPAGIFIRPFYVASQVQGGAIATDADENEVLIAVDSLGYWNGNGTFTAVDPSNLRTDLDKGSACRVGAAVTGALTTTPGFAVIAAAAPVLDLELGRKVMQIDVATNVNNTDIGLNYVYQPKHPIFIVGPSTLLVYFGGTVAVVGGFIQAQWVEGSVDELPPIGLPA
;
A
#
# COMPACT_ATOMS: atom_id res chain seq x y z
N MET A 1 2.89 26.19 1.81
CA MET A 1 2.46 24.81 1.54
C MET A 1 1.59 24.37 2.70
N GLN A 2 0.39 23.84 2.44
CA GLN A 2 -0.45 23.37 3.55
C GLN A 2 0.24 22.21 4.27
N THR A 3 0.24 22.25 5.60
CA THR A 3 0.71 21.14 6.42
C THR A 3 -0.25 19.97 6.30
N ILE A 4 0.20 18.77 6.70
CA ILE A 4 -0.68 17.59 6.73
C ILE A 4 -1.88 17.84 7.65
N ASP A 5 -1.64 18.45 8.81
CA ASP A 5 -2.70 18.79 9.77
C ASP A 5 -3.71 19.79 9.20
N GLU A 6 -3.24 20.80 8.46
CA GLU A 6 -4.11 21.75 7.75
C GLU A 6 -4.96 21.07 6.68
N MET A 7 -4.38 20.12 5.93
CA MET A 7 -5.12 19.33 4.95
C MET A 7 -6.14 18.39 5.61
N ILE A 8 -5.78 17.74 6.72
CA ILE A 8 -6.72 16.92 7.51
C ILE A 8 -7.86 17.80 8.03
N ALA A 9 -7.55 18.97 8.59
CA ALA A 9 -8.53 19.93 9.05
C ALA A 9 -9.45 20.41 7.92
N ALA A 10 -8.94 20.53 6.70
CA ALA A 10 -9.73 20.83 5.49
C ALA A 10 -10.55 19.64 4.97
N GLY A 11 -10.51 18.48 5.63
CA GLY A 11 -11.27 17.28 5.25
C GLY A 11 -10.63 16.46 4.13
N LYS A 12 -9.33 16.65 3.88
CA LYS A 12 -8.56 15.96 2.83
C LYS A 12 -7.81 14.73 3.32
N GLY A 13 -7.88 14.43 4.62
CA GLY A 13 -7.27 13.25 5.22
C GLY A 13 -8.08 11.98 4.95
N ARG A 14 -7.40 10.89 4.61
CA ARG A 14 -8.00 9.59 4.31
C ARG A 14 -7.30 8.48 5.07
N SER A 15 -8.07 7.46 5.45
CA SER A 15 -7.56 6.20 6.01
C SER A 15 -8.23 5.02 5.29
N ALA A 16 -7.42 4.06 4.86
CA ALA A 16 -7.86 2.75 4.38
C ALA A 16 -7.21 1.66 5.22
N ASN A 17 -8.03 0.69 5.63
CA ASN A 17 -7.59 -0.45 6.42
C ASN A 17 -7.99 -1.73 5.69
N THR A 18 -7.12 -2.73 5.72
CA THR A 18 -7.38 -4.06 5.14
C THR A 18 -6.70 -5.14 5.95
N GLY A 19 -7.20 -6.37 5.82
CA GLY A 19 -6.66 -7.56 6.46
C GLY A 19 -7.60 -8.15 7.50
N ALA A 20 -7.08 -9.13 8.24
CA ALA A 20 -7.81 -9.85 9.25
C ALA A 20 -6.97 -9.95 10.53
N PHE A 21 -7.60 -9.68 11.68
CA PHE A 21 -6.93 -9.64 12.98
C PHE A 21 -6.57 -11.02 13.56
N SER A 22 -7.21 -12.11 13.11
CA SER A 22 -7.01 -13.45 13.71
C SER A 22 -7.41 -14.64 12.82
N THR A 23 -7.60 -14.44 11.52
CA THR A 23 -7.91 -15.53 10.57
C THR A 23 -6.97 -15.44 9.38
N GLY A 24 -6.64 -16.60 8.80
CA GLY A 24 -5.83 -16.70 7.58
C GLY A 24 -6.25 -15.64 6.57
N VAL A 25 -5.31 -14.76 6.18
CA VAL A 25 -5.57 -13.80 5.12
C VAL A 25 -5.74 -14.60 3.83
N VAL A 26 -6.97 -14.63 3.32
CA VAL A 26 -7.26 -15.15 1.98
C VAL A 26 -7.35 -13.95 1.04
N GLY A 27 -6.19 -13.49 0.56
CA GLY A 27 -6.04 -12.30 -0.28
C GLY A 27 -4.56 -12.00 -0.52
N GLY A 28 -4.14 -11.66 -1.74
CA GLY A 28 -2.72 -11.52 -2.11
C GLY A 28 -2.12 -12.75 -2.80
N GLY A 29 -2.90 -13.44 -3.66
CA GLY A 29 -2.44 -14.56 -4.48
C GLY A 29 -1.56 -15.59 -3.78
N ALA A 30 -2.09 -16.35 -2.81
CA ALA A 30 -1.31 -17.29 -1.98
C ALA A 30 0.00 -16.65 -1.47
N GLY A 31 -0.09 -15.92 -0.34
CA GLY A 31 0.97 -15.09 0.27
C GLY A 31 2.31 -15.77 0.63
N THR A 32 2.68 -16.83 -0.07
CA THR A 32 3.98 -17.50 -0.20
C THR A 32 4.95 -16.81 -1.16
N VAL A 33 4.52 -15.81 -1.96
CA VAL A 33 5.42 -14.96 -2.78
C VAL A 33 4.78 -13.59 -2.99
N LEU A 34 5.58 -12.51 -2.87
CA LEU A 34 5.14 -11.18 -3.33
C LEU A 34 5.04 -11.15 -4.86
N THR A 35 3.81 -11.13 -5.36
CA THR A 35 3.55 -10.95 -6.80
C THR A 35 3.18 -9.50 -7.07
N ILE A 36 3.91 -8.85 -7.98
CA ILE A 36 3.72 -7.42 -8.31
C ILE A 36 2.26 -7.08 -8.68
N GLY A 37 1.56 -7.99 -9.36
CA GLY A 37 0.16 -7.81 -9.74
C GLY A 37 -0.88 -8.08 -8.65
N GLU A 38 -0.47 -8.51 -7.45
CA GLU A 38 -1.38 -9.01 -6.42
C GLU A 38 -1.07 -8.37 -5.04
N PRO A 39 -1.07 -7.03 -4.92
CA PRO A 39 -0.85 -6.36 -3.66
C PRO A 39 -1.99 -6.59 -2.65
N GLU A 40 -1.66 -6.47 -1.38
CA GLU A 40 -2.62 -6.51 -0.29
C GLU A 40 -3.41 -5.20 -0.18
N LEU A 41 -2.85 -4.08 -0.62
CA LEU A 41 -3.53 -2.80 -0.78
C LEU A 41 -3.03 -2.06 -2.03
N ALA A 42 -3.95 -1.59 -2.85
CA ALA A 42 -3.70 -0.73 -4.00
C ALA A 42 -4.48 0.59 -3.88
N ILE A 43 -3.78 1.71 -4.07
CA ILE A 43 -4.35 3.07 -4.09
C ILE A 43 -3.99 3.69 -5.44
N GLY A 44 -4.92 3.63 -6.39
CA GLY A 44 -4.81 4.27 -7.70
C GLY A 44 -5.11 5.76 -7.59
N VAL A 45 -4.12 6.59 -7.94
CA VAL A 45 -4.20 8.05 -7.94
C VAL A 45 -4.51 8.52 -9.36
N PRO A 46 -5.71 9.07 -9.64
CA PRO A 46 -6.07 9.50 -10.98
C PRO A 46 -5.32 10.78 -11.38
N ALA A 47 -5.27 11.04 -12.68
CA ALA A 47 -4.69 12.29 -13.22
C ALA A 47 -5.34 13.53 -12.59
N GLY A 48 -4.52 14.54 -12.29
CA GLY A 48 -4.96 15.79 -11.66
C GLY A 48 -5.08 15.73 -10.13
N ILE A 49 -4.87 14.57 -9.53
CA ILE A 49 -4.83 14.39 -8.07
C ILE A 49 -3.40 14.10 -7.62
N PHE A 50 -3.05 14.55 -6.43
CA PHE A 50 -1.89 14.08 -5.70
C PHE A 50 -2.30 13.44 -4.38
N ILE A 51 -1.47 12.53 -3.88
CA ILE A 51 -1.50 12.07 -2.49
C ILE A 51 -0.16 12.31 -1.81
N ARG A 52 -0.20 12.41 -0.47
CA ARG A 52 0.98 12.33 0.39
C ARG A 52 0.75 11.27 1.47
N PRO A 53 1.26 10.04 1.29
CA PRO A 53 1.14 9.00 2.31
C PRO A 53 2.07 9.34 3.48
N PHE A 54 1.50 9.55 4.66
CA PHE A 54 2.26 9.95 5.85
C PHE A 54 2.31 8.87 6.92
N TYR A 55 1.48 7.84 6.79
CA TYR A 55 1.49 6.68 7.66
C TYR A 55 1.04 5.45 6.87
N VAL A 56 1.88 4.42 6.83
CA VAL A 56 1.51 3.08 6.36
C VAL A 56 2.08 2.08 7.35
N ALA A 57 1.20 1.39 8.07
CA ALA A 57 1.56 0.30 8.95
C ALA A 57 1.16 -1.02 8.30
N SER A 58 2.07 -1.98 8.30
CA SER A 58 1.84 -3.35 7.87
C SER A 58 2.27 -4.29 8.98
N GLN A 59 1.40 -5.24 9.28
CA GLN A 59 1.60 -6.30 10.24
C GLN A 59 1.37 -7.60 9.49
N VAL A 60 2.34 -8.49 9.51
CA VAL A 60 2.24 -9.79 8.85
C VAL A 60 2.70 -10.89 9.79
N GLN A 61 1.97 -11.98 9.81
CA GLN A 61 2.26 -13.17 10.60
C GLN A 61 2.37 -14.34 9.63
N GLY A 62 3.59 -14.85 9.48
CA GLY A 62 3.84 -16.09 8.74
C GLY A 62 3.29 -17.29 9.52
N GLY A 63 2.85 -18.32 8.80
CA GLY A 63 2.44 -19.59 9.40
C GLY A 63 3.60 -20.37 10.03
N ALA A 64 3.29 -21.56 10.53
CA ALA A 64 4.27 -22.44 11.17
C ALA A 64 5.47 -22.72 10.24
N ILE A 65 6.67 -22.59 10.81
CA ILE A 65 7.96 -22.64 10.12
C ILE A 65 8.13 -24.01 9.43
N ALA A 66 8.55 -23.99 8.16
CA ALA A 66 8.84 -25.21 7.43
C ALA A 66 10.35 -25.47 7.30
N THR A 67 11.17 -24.41 7.19
CA THR A 67 12.59 -24.55 6.84
C THR A 67 13.47 -23.38 7.33
N ASP A 68 14.78 -23.63 7.42
CA ASP A 68 15.77 -22.56 7.53
C ASP A 68 15.69 -21.62 6.32
N ALA A 69 15.89 -20.32 6.56
CA ALA A 69 15.81 -19.25 5.56
C ALA A 69 14.41 -18.92 5.03
N ASP A 70 13.34 -19.33 5.72
CA ASP A 70 12.01 -18.78 5.45
C ASP A 70 12.01 -17.26 5.66
N GLU A 71 11.29 -16.50 4.83
CA GLU A 71 11.25 -15.04 4.91
C GLU A 71 9.82 -14.56 5.11
N ASN A 72 9.66 -13.48 5.89
CA ASN A 72 8.50 -12.61 5.83
C ASN A 72 8.95 -11.25 5.29
N GLU A 73 8.15 -10.66 4.42
CA GLU A 73 8.48 -9.44 3.72
C GLU A 73 7.30 -8.47 3.71
N VAL A 74 7.61 -7.19 3.86
CA VAL A 74 6.72 -6.07 3.56
C VAL A 74 7.41 -5.16 2.56
N LEU A 75 6.69 -4.74 1.53
CA LEU A 75 7.14 -3.77 0.54
C LEU A 75 6.08 -2.68 0.35
N ILE A 76 6.50 -1.42 0.36
CA ILE A 76 5.66 -0.26 0.03
C ILE A 76 6.33 0.41 -1.16
N ALA A 77 5.65 0.40 -2.30
CA ALA A 77 6.20 0.91 -3.54
C ALA A 77 5.14 1.66 -4.35
N VAL A 78 5.59 2.44 -5.32
CA VAL A 78 4.72 3.19 -6.23
C VAL A 78 5.04 2.72 -7.64
N ASP A 79 3.98 2.55 -8.44
CA ASP A 79 4.05 2.67 -9.89
C ASP A 79 3.78 4.13 -10.24
N SER A 80 4.85 4.89 -10.46
CA SER A 80 4.78 6.35 -10.58
C SER A 80 4.12 6.84 -11.87
N LEU A 81 3.94 5.95 -12.85
CA LEU A 81 3.39 6.29 -14.17
C LEU A 81 2.07 5.55 -14.46
N GLY A 82 1.79 4.46 -13.76
CA GLY A 82 0.65 3.60 -14.00
C GLY A 82 -0.51 3.86 -13.05
N TYR A 83 -1.68 4.22 -13.60
CA TYR A 83 -2.92 4.31 -12.82
C TYR A 83 -3.66 2.96 -12.82
N TRP A 84 -3.93 2.43 -11.64
CA TRP A 84 -4.85 1.31 -11.45
C TRP A 84 -6.28 1.83 -11.26
N ASN A 85 -7.18 1.39 -12.15
CA ASN A 85 -8.58 1.84 -12.19
C ASN A 85 -9.56 0.86 -11.52
N GLY A 86 -9.07 -0.16 -10.81
CA GLY A 86 -9.93 -1.17 -10.17
C GLY A 86 -10.22 -2.39 -11.04
N ASN A 87 -9.26 -2.84 -11.84
CA ASN A 87 -9.31 -4.14 -12.50
C ASN A 87 -8.74 -5.26 -11.61
N GLY A 88 -8.81 -6.50 -12.07
CA GLY A 88 -8.44 -7.69 -11.29
C GLY A 88 -9.55 -8.14 -10.33
N THR A 89 -9.24 -9.11 -9.48
CA THR A 89 -10.13 -9.56 -8.39
C THR A 89 -9.63 -8.95 -7.10
N PHE A 90 -10.48 -8.18 -6.42
CA PHE A 90 -10.11 -7.44 -5.21
C PHE A 90 -11.36 -7.12 -4.38
N THR A 91 -11.15 -6.71 -3.14
CA THR A 91 -12.19 -6.13 -2.28
C THR A 91 -12.16 -4.62 -2.39
N ALA A 92 -13.25 -4.00 -2.81
CA ALA A 92 -13.35 -2.54 -2.83
C ALA A 92 -13.28 -1.97 -1.40
N VAL A 93 -12.51 -0.89 -1.23
CA VAL A 93 -12.37 -0.21 0.06
C VAL A 93 -12.81 1.23 -0.11
N ASP A 94 -13.73 1.69 0.73
CA ASP A 94 -14.14 3.09 0.82
C ASP A 94 -13.34 3.78 1.93
N PRO A 95 -12.36 4.64 1.60
CA PRO A 95 -11.55 5.30 2.61
C PRO A 95 -12.40 6.18 3.51
N SER A 96 -12.11 6.13 4.81
CA SER A 96 -12.75 6.99 5.80
C SER A 96 -11.98 8.30 5.92
N ASN A 97 -12.71 9.39 6.13
CA ASN A 97 -12.09 10.68 6.43
C ASN A 97 -11.45 10.65 7.82
N LEU A 98 -10.27 11.25 7.96
CA LEU A 98 -9.63 11.41 9.28
C LEU A 98 -10.34 12.43 10.17
N ARG A 99 -11.19 13.27 9.58
CA ARG A 99 -12.23 14.01 10.27
C ARG A 99 -13.50 13.17 10.33
N THR A 100 -13.80 12.63 11.51
CA THR A 100 -14.92 11.69 11.74
C THR A 100 -16.31 12.32 11.55
N ASP A 101 -16.38 13.65 11.46
CA ASP A 101 -17.61 14.39 11.17
C ASP A 101 -17.92 14.51 9.67
N LEU A 102 -16.99 14.10 8.81
CA LEU A 102 -17.13 14.13 7.36
C LEU A 102 -17.44 12.73 6.80
N ASP A 103 -17.90 12.72 5.55
CA ASP A 103 -18.29 11.52 4.83
C ASP A 103 -17.11 10.60 4.50
N LYS A 104 -17.45 9.37 4.13
CA LYS A 104 -16.51 8.47 3.47
C LYS A 104 -16.39 8.85 2.01
N GLY A 105 -15.21 8.68 1.45
CA GLY A 105 -14.95 9.03 0.06
C GLY A 105 -13.49 9.37 -0.16
N SER A 106 -13.01 9.11 -1.36
CA SER A 106 -11.63 9.36 -1.77
C SER A 106 -11.64 9.69 -3.25
N ALA A 107 -10.81 10.63 -3.67
CA ALA A 107 -10.56 10.86 -5.10
C ALA A 107 -9.78 9.68 -5.71
N CYS A 108 -9.03 8.95 -4.89
CA CYS A 108 -8.28 7.76 -5.29
C CYS A 108 -9.17 6.51 -5.34
N ARG A 109 -8.88 5.61 -6.28
CA ARG A 109 -9.45 4.25 -6.32
C ARG A 109 -8.70 3.37 -5.32
N VAL A 110 -9.42 2.79 -4.37
CA VAL A 110 -8.80 1.94 -3.35
C VAL A 110 -9.39 0.53 -3.38
N GLY A 111 -8.51 -0.45 -3.31
CA GLY A 111 -8.91 -1.83 -3.11
C GLY A 111 -7.84 -2.64 -2.43
N ALA A 112 -8.27 -3.78 -1.93
CA ALA A 112 -7.53 -4.61 -1.00
C ALA A 112 -7.59 -6.07 -1.41
N ALA A 113 -6.65 -6.86 -0.88
CA ALA A 113 -6.62 -8.31 -1.02
C ALA A 113 -6.74 -8.70 -2.50
N VAL A 114 -5.86 -8.16 -3.35
CA VAL A 114 -5.91 -8.43 -4.79
C VAL A 114 -5.48 -9.88 -5.02
N THR A 115 -6.31 -10.66 -5.72
CA THR A 115 -6.06 -12.09 -6.00
C THR A 115 -6.08 -12.44 -7.47
N GLY A 116 -6.49 -11.48 -8.32
CA GLY A 116 -6.31 -11.59 -9.76
C GLY A 116 -5.38 -10.48 -10.20
N ALA A 117 -4.32 -10.85 -10.93
CA ALA A 117 -3.30 -9.92 -11.41
C ALA A 117 -3.91 -8.61 -11.95
N LEU A 118 -3.64 -7.52 -11.22
CA LEU A 118 -4.02 -6.19 -11.63
C LEU A 118 -3.08 -5.69 -12.73
N THR A 119 -3.57 -4.75 -13.53
CA THR A 119 -2.74 -3.99 -14.47
C THR A 119 -2.93 -2.50 -14.25
N THR A 120 -1.88 -1.73 -14.51
CA THR A 120 -1.92 -0.28 -14.50
C THR A 120 -1.92 0.24 -15.94
N THR A 121 -2.55 1.39 -16.14
CA THR A 121 -2.52 2.11 -17.43
C THR A 121 -1.53 3.26 -17.32
N PRO A 122 -0.44 3.25 -18.10
CA PRO A 122 0.52 4.35 -18.09
C PRO A 122 -0.11 5.68 -18.52
N GLY A 123 0.21 6.76 -17.82
CA GLY A 123 -0.23 8.11 -18.15
C GLY A 123 0.43 8.74 -19.36
N PHE A 124 1.56 8.17 -19.81
CA PHE A 124 2.40 8.72 -20.87
C PHE A 124 2.33 7.84 -22.11
N ALA A 125 1.55 8.23 -23.12
CA ALA A 125 1.52 7.74 -24.51
C ALA A 125 1.43 6.21 -24.79
N VAL A 126 1.55 5.35 -23.77
CA VAL A 126 1.45 3.89 -23.86
C VAL A 126 0.00 3.53 -23.53
N ILE A 127 -0.77 3.21 -24.56
CA ILE A 127 -2.23 2.99 -24.47
C ILE A 127 -2.57 1.61 -23.89
N ALA A 128 -1.60 0.70 -23.79
CA ALA A 128 -1.83 -0.65 -23.29
C ALA A 128 -1.66 -0.71 -21.77
N ALA A 129 -2.67 -1.26 -21.09
CA ALA A 129 -2.52 -1.65 -19.70
C ALA A 129 -1.45 -2.75 -19.57
N ALA A 130 -0.59 -2.64 -18.56
CA ALA A 130 0.53 -3.56 -18.33
C ALA A 130 0.62 -3.94 -16.84
N ALA A 131 1.44 -4.95 -16.53
CA ALA A 131 1.77 -5.22 -15.13
C ALA A 131 2.38 -3.97 -14.48
N PRO A 132 2.11 -3.70 -13.20
CA PRO A 132 2.69 -2.56 -12.50
C PRO A 132 4.22 -2.55 -12.57
N VAL A 133 4.81 -1.37 -12.62
CA VAL A 133 6.26 -1.19 -12.50
C VAL A 133 6.55 -0.50 -11.19
N LEU A 134 7.19 -1.21 -10.25
CA LEU A 134 7.54 -0.66 -8.93
C LEU A 134 8.81 0.18 -9.02
N ASP A 135 8.70 1.40 -9.55
CA ASP A 135 9.84 2.27 -9.85
C ASP A 135 10.27 3.16 -8.68
N LEU A 136 9.41 3.34 -7.67
CA LEU A 136 9.73 4.05 -6.43
C LEU A 136 9.44 3.17 -5.21
N GLU A 137 10.49 2.64 -4.59
CA GLU A 137 10.39 1.98 -3.28
C GLU A 137 10.35 3.04 -2.16
N LEU A 138 9.27 3.06 -1.38
CA LEU A 138 9.12 3.95 -0.23
C LEU A 138 9.64 3.33 1.06
N GLY A 139 9.57 2.00 1.14
CA GLY A 139 10.01 1.27 2.31
C GLY A 139 9.88 -0.23 2.13
N ARG A 140 10.88 -0.97 2.59
CA ARG A 140 10.91 -2.43 2.57
C ARG A 140 11.45 -2.95 3.89
N LYS A 141 10.89 -4.06 4.35
CA LYS A 141 11.43 -4.80 5.50
C LYS A 141 11.33 -6.29 5.23
N VAL A 142 12.45 -6.98 5.41
CA VAL A 142 12.55 -8.43 5.31
C VAL A 142 12.96 -8.96 6.67
N MET A 143 12.33 -10.03 7.11
CA MET A 143 12.74 -10.82 8.26
C MET A 143 13.00 -12.23 7.77
N GLN A 144 14.26 -12.65 7.84
CA GLN A 144 14.64 -14.04 7.61
C GLN A 144 14.54 -14.83 8.91
N ILE A 145 14.03 -16.05 8.80
CA ILE A 145 13.81 -16.98 9.89
C ILE A 145 14.99 -17.94 9.94
N ASP A 146 15.54 -18.08 11.13
CA ASP A 146 16.55 -19.09 11.47
C ASP A 146 15.92 -20.08 12.45
N VAL A 147 15.84 -21.36 12.07
CA VAL A 147 15.19 -22.41 12.87
C VAL A 147 16.01 -22.72 14.11
N ALA A 148 17.34 -22.55 14.08
CA ALA A 148 18.20 -22.84 15.22
C ALA A 148 18.00 -21.86 16.39
N THR A 149 17.59 -20.62 16.11
CA THR A 149 17.30 -19.60 17.12
C THR A 149 15.82 -19.49 17.46
N ASN A 150 14.91 -19.91 16.57
CA ASN A 150 13.45 -19.82 16.74
C ASN A 150 12.77 -21.17 17.03
N VAL A 151 13.49 -22.13 17.61
CA VAL A 151 12.98 -23.47 17.93
C VAL A 151 11.67 -23.35 18.74
N ASN A 152 10.57 -23.90 18.19
CA ASN A 152 9.19 -23.88 18.72
C ASN A 152 8.42 -22.57 18.61
N ASN A 153 8.88 -21.56 17.86
CA ASN A 153 8.05 -20.40 17.60
C ASN A 153 7.00 -20.74 16.53
N THR A 154 5.72 -20.79 16.92
CA THR A 154 4.62 -21.10 16.00
C THR A 154 4.17 -19.91 15.17
N ASP A 155 4.54 -18.69 15.57
CA ASP A 155 4.09 -17.45 14.93
C ASP A 155 5.24 -16.43 14.85
N ILE A 156 5.72 -16.17 13.63
CA ILE A 156 6.74 -15.16 13.38
C ILE A 156 6.09 -13.93 12.76
N GLY A 157 5.98 -12.88 13.58
CA GLY A 157 5.38 -11.61 13.21
C GLY A 157 6.41 -10.60 12.71
N LEU A 158 6.16 -10.00 11.55
CA LEU A 158 6.87 -8.85 11.04
C LEU A 158 5.95 -7.62 11.08
N ASN A 159 6.37 -6.61 11.84
CA ASN A 159 5.72 -5.30 11.88
C ASN A 159 6.60 -4.26 11.17
N TYR A 160 6.01 -3.48 10.28
CA TYR A 160 6.65 -2.37 9.59
C TYR A 160 5.78 -1.13 9.61
N VAL A 161 6.38 0.03 9.89
CA VAL A 161 5.71 1.33 9.90
C VAL A 161 6.51 2.29 9.04
N TYR A 162 5.94 2.69 7.92
CA TYR A 162 6.41 3.80 7.10
C TYR A 162 5.74 5.08 7.61
N GLN A 163 6.53 5.94 8.23
CA GLN A 163 6.10 7.24 8.75
C GLN A 163 7.21 8.27 8.50
N PRO A 164 7.36 8.74 7.25
CA PRO A 164 8.40 9.69 6.91
C PRO A 164 8.15 11.03 7.58
N LYS A 165 9.22 11.69 8.04
CA LYS A 165 9.12 13.07 8.53
C LYS A 165 8.64 14.04 7.43
N HIS A 166 9.01 13.76 6.18
CA HIS A 166 8.66 14.53 5.00
C HIS A 166 8.11 13.59 3.93
N PRO A 167 6.80 13.29 3.93
CA PRO A 167 6.21 12.41 2.93
C PRO A 167 6.28 13.04 1.54
N ILE A 168 6.65 12.20 0.57
CA ILE A 168 6.73 12.57 -0.85
C ILE A 168 5.35 12.91 -1.41
N PHE A 169 5.36 13.55 -2.58
CA PHE A 169 4.18 13.66 -3.43
C PHE A 169 4.12 12.49 -4.40
N ILE A 170 2.98 11.83 -4.44
CA ILE A 170 2.64 10.86 -5.47
C ILE A 170 1.56 11.54 -6.31
N VAL A 171 1.93 11.93 -7.54
CA VAL A 171 1.05 12.67 -8.45
C VAL A 171 0.48 11.69 -9.46
N GLY A 172 -0.83 11.74 -9.68
CA GLY A 172 -1.50 10.87 -10.63
C GLY A 172 -1.26 11.31 -12.08
N PRO A 173 -1.33 10.38 -13.05
CA PRO A 173 -1.67 8.96 -12.91
C PRO A 173 -0.53 8.12 -12.31
N SER A 174 -0.82 7.46 -11.18
CA SER A 174 0.13 6.60 -10.46
C SER A 174 -0.62 5.65 -9.51
N THR A 175 0.07 4.67 -8.95
CA THR A 175 -0.52 3.72 -7.99
C THR A 175 0.42 3.45 -6.83
N LEU A 176 -0.02 3.69 -5.59
CA LEU A 176 0.66 3.23 -4.38
C LEU A 176 0.23 1.80 -4.09
N LEU A 177 1.21 0.92 -3.89
CA LEU A 177 1.05 -0.52 -3.72
C LEU A 177 1.73 -0.93 -2.41
N VAL A 178 0.96 -1.61 -1.55
CA VAL A 178 1.48 -2.16 -0.28
C VAL A 178 1.37 -3.66 -0.34
N TYR A 179 2.50 -4.29 -0.07
CA TYR A 179 2.69 -5.71 -0.13
C TYR A 179 3.03 -6.26 1.25
N PHE A 180 2.49 -7.42 1.60
CA PHE A 180 3.05 -8.29 2.62
C PHE A 180 3.01 -9.74 2.18
N GLY A 181 3.96 -10.53 2.63
CA GLY A 181 4.03 -11.93 2.27
C GLY A 181 5.29 -12.54 2.84
N GLY A 182 5.77 -13.59 2.21
CA GLY A 182 6.93 -14.32 2.66
C GLY A 182 7.05 -15.61 1.89
N THR A 183 8.05 -16.45 2.17
CA THR A 183 8.18 -17.78 1.55
C THR A 183 7.15 -18.78 2.08
N VAL A 184 6.59 -18.49 3.27
CA VAL A 184 5.53 -19.27 3.93
C VAL A 184 4.20 -18.56 3.82
N ALA A 185 3.11 -19.35 3.83
CA ALA A 185 1.77 -18.78 3.77
C ALA A 185 1.50 -17.87 4.98
N VAL A 186 1.01 -16.66 4.71
CA VAL A 186 0.58 -15.71 5.73
C VAL A 186 -0.70 -16.19 6.41
N VAL A 187 -0.68 -16.29 7.74
CA VAL A 187 -1.85 -16.70 8.56
C VAL A 187 -2.56 -15.52 9.22
N GLY A 188 -1.93 -14.35 9.23
CA GLY A 188 -2.52 -13.11 9.73
C GLY A 188 -1.84 -11.92 9.09
N GLY A 189 -2.60 -10.89 8.77
CA GLY A 189 -2.05 -9.73 8.08
C GLY A 189 -3.00 -8.55 8.16
N PHE A 190 -2.46 -7.37 8.42
CA PHE A 190 -3.22 -6.13 8.53
C PHE A 190 -2.41 -4.96 8.00
N ILE A 191 -3.04 -4.14 7.15
CA ILE A 191 -2.48 -2.88 6.65
C ILE A 191 -3.40 -1.75 7.06
N GLN A 192 -2.79 -0.67 7.54
CA GLN A 192 -3.42 0.64 7.65
C GLN A 192 -2.60 1.65 6.85
N ALA A 193 -3.24 2.31 5.88
CA ALA A 193 -2.65 3.41 5.13
C ALA A 193 -3.43 4.70 5.39
N GLN A 194 -2.70 5.79 5.65
CA GLN A 194 -3.23 7.12 5.78
C GLN A 194 -2.48 8.09 4.88
N TRP A 195 -3.24 8.94 4.20
CA TRP A 195 -2.71 9.95 3.30
C TRP A 195 -3.58 11.20 3.35
N VAL A 196 -3.01 12.29 2.84
CA VAL A 196 -3.81 13.46 2.42
C VAL A 196 -3.86 13.48 0.90
N GLU A 197 -4.98 13.92 0.35
CA GLU A 197 -5.18 14.05 -1.11
C GLU A 197 -5.58 15.48 -1.50
N GLY A 198 -5.27 15.89 -2.73
CA GLY A 198 -5.61 17.23 -3.23
C GLY A 198 -5.49 17.35 -4.74
N SER A 199 -5.88 18.50 -5.29
CA SER A 199 -5.68 18.80 -6.71
C SER A 199 -4.23 19.17 -6.97
N VAL A 200 -3.66 18.76 -8.10
CA VAL A 200 -2.31 19.18 -8.52
C VAL A 200 -2.17 20.69 -8.64
N ASP A 201 -3.26 21.43 -8.85
CA ASP A 201 -3.27 22.89 -8.89
C ASP A 201 -2.93 23.53 -7.53
N GLU A 202 -3.03 22.76 -6.44
CA GLU A 202 -2.69 23.19 -5.09
C GLU A 202 -1.20 22.97 -4.77
N LEU A 203 -0.45 22.31 -5.66
CA LEU A 203 0.98 22.11 -5.51
C LEU A 203 1.75 23.42 -5.77
N PRO A 204 2.86 23.65 -5.06
CA PRO A 204 3.71 24.80 -5.34
C PRO A 204 4.24 24.73 -6.79
N PRO A 205 4.40 25.88 -7.46
CA PRO A 205 5.03 25.93 -8.77
C PRO A 205 6.41 25.26 -8.73
N ILE A 206 6.72 24.45 -9.73
CA ILE A 206 8.07 23.88 -9.90
C ILE A 206 9.07 25.04 -9.97
N GLY A 207 10.00 25.13 -9.01
CA GLY A 207 11.14 26.05 -9.05
C GLY A 207 11.24 27.10 -7.95
N LEU A 208 10.39 27.10 -6.92
CA LEU A 208 10.61 27.89 -5.70
C LEU A 208 10.99 26.96 -4.54
N PRO A 209 12.03 27.31 -3.75
CA PRO A 209 12.40 26.51 -2.58
C PRO A 209 11.24 26.49 -1.57
N ALA A 210 11.02 25.31 -0.99
CA ALA A 210 10.04 25.05 0.06
C ALA A 210 10.39 25.76 1.38
#